data_AF-A0A511UZR3-F1
#
_entry.id   AF-A0A511UZR3-F1
#
_cell.length_a   1.000
_cell.length_b   1.000
_cell.length_c   1.000
_cell.angle_alpha   90.00
_cell.angle_beta   90.00
_cell.angle_gamma   90.00
#
_symmetry.space_group_name_H-M   'P 1'
#
loop_
_entity.id
_entity.type
_entity.pdbx_description
1 polymer ?
#
loop_
_entity_poly.entity_id
_entity_poly.type
_entity_poly.pdbx_seq_one_letter_code
_entity_poly.pdbx_strand_id
1 'polypeptide(L)'
;MISEGIVLKDHDFIKNIKKEANVLLKNGPKPWSNETIMMKRYMITDLLYDFIGSSQREVEIVIASHLLESISEFVLRTNRKWVGTSKWLVRTLEDYDKELAHHFFISFDEFFKTENKQHIIQLVDMVLEPFGGRLFAGFNVGKDELLNNNSKEIEGE
;
A
#
# COMPACT_ATOMS: atom_id res chain seq x y z
N MET A 1 -8.79 5.21 -20.07
CA MET A 1 -9.44 4.04 -19.44
C MET A 1 -10.66 3.66 -20.29
N ILE A 2 -11.05 2.37 -20.37
CA ILE A 2 -12.18 1.95 -21.24
C ILE A 2 -13.53 2.49 -20.74
N SER A 3 -13.74 2.57 -19.42
CA SER A 3 -14.93 3.13 -18.78
C SER A 3 -15.23 4.57 -19.22
N GLU A 4 -14.18 5.41 -19.25
CA GLU A 4 -14.26 6.85 -19.52
C GLU A 4 -14.09 7.21 -21.00
N GLY A 5 -13.66 6.27 -21.84
CA GLY A 5 -13.35 6.53 -23.24
C GLY A 5 -14.58 6.96 -24.05
N ILE A 6 -14.41 7.87 -25.01
CA ILE A 6 -15.49 8.28 -25.92
C ILE A 6 -15.52 7.30 -27.11
N VAL A 7 -16.72 6.80 -27.46
CA VAL A 7 -16.88 5.87 -28.59
C VAL A 7 -16.89 6.67 -29.89
N LEU A 8 -15.88 6.46 -30.74
CA LEU A 8 -15.77 7.14 -32.04
C LEU A 8 -16.47 6.37 -33.17
N LYS A 9 -16.57 5.05 -33.04
CA LYS A 9 -17.31 4.16 -33.97
C LYS A 9 -18.05 3.12 -33.15
N ASP A 10 -19.37 3.10 -33.27
CA ASP A 10 -20.21 2.21 -32.48
C ASP A 10 -20.19 0.78 -33.04
N HIS A 11 -20.29 -0.18 -32.14
CA HIS A 11 -20.43 -1.60 -32.41
C HIS A 11 -21.12 -2.24 -31.21
N ASP A 12 -22.05 -3.18 -31.42
CA ASP A 12 -22.92 -3.69 -30.35
C ASP A 12 -22.15 -4.24 -29.14
N PHE A 13 -20.94 -4.76 -29.37
CA PHE A 13 -20.04 -5.26 -28.33
C PHE A 13 -19.47 -4.18 -27.40
N ILE A 14 -19.35 -2.92 -27.84
CA ILE A 14 -18.73 -1.83 -27.05
C ILE A 14 -19.54 -1.51 -25.80
N LYS A 15 -20.87 -1.61 -25.87
CA LYS A 15 -21.76 -1.42 -24.71
C LYS A 15 -21.48 -2.46 -23.62
N ASN A 16 -21.27 -3.72 -24.01
CA ASN A 16 -20.96 -4.81 -23.09
C ASN A 16 -19.59 -4.62 -22.44
N ILE A 17 -18.55 -4.29 -23.23
CA ILE A 17 -17.21 -4.02 -22.69
C ILE A 17 -17.24 -2.87 -21.68
N LYS A 18 -17.90 -1.74 -22.01
CA LYS A 18 -17.99 -0.61 -21.08
C LYS A 18 -18.72 -0.96 -19.79
N LYS A 19 -19.79 -1.75 -19.89
CA LYS A 19 -20.53 -2.26 -18.72
C LYS A 19 -19.62 -3.10 -17.83
N GLU A 20 -18.89 -4.04 -18.41
CA GLU A 20 -17.95 -4.89 -17.68
C GLU A 20 -16.83 -4.08 -17.03
N ALA A 21 -16.22 -3.15 -17.78
CA ALA A 21 -15.19 -2.26 -17.26
C ALA A 21 -15.68 -1.43 -16.06
N ASN A 22 -16.90 -0.91 -16.10
CA ASN A 22 -17.50 -0.17 -14.99
C ASN A 22 -17.75 -1.06 -13.76
N VAL A 23 -18.18 -2.31 -13.97
CA VAL A 23 -18.35 -3.28 -12.88
C VAL A 23 -17.01 -3.61 -12.23
N LEU A 24 -15.97 -3.89 -13.03
CA LEU A 24 -14.62 -4.16 -12.52
C LEU A 24 -14.03 -2.95 -11.78
N LEU A 25 -14.21 -1.75 -12.33
CA LEU A 25 -13.75 -0.51 -11.68
C LEU A 25 -14.38 -0.36 -10.29
N LYS A 26 -15.71 -0.52 -10.21
CA LYS A 26 -16.48 -0.40 -8.97
C LYS A 26 -16.11 -1.47 -7.94
N ASN A 27 -15.80 -2.68 -8.37
CA ASN A 27 -15.48 -3.80 -7.49
C ASN A 27 -14.06 -3.70 -6.88
N GLY A 28 -13.17 -2.92 -7.48
CA GLY A 28 -11.78 -2.83 -7.05
C GLY A 28 -10.93 -4.05 -7.48
N PRO A 29 -9.62 -4.02 -7.22
CA PRO A 29 -8.75 -5.17 -7.45
C PRO A 29 -9.10 -6.34 -6.55
N LYS A 30 -8.66 -7.54 -6.97
CA LYS A 30 -8.64 -8.71 -6.09
C LYS A 30 -7.83 -8.40 -4.82
N PRO A 31 -8.24 -8.92 -3.64
CA PRO A 31 -7.47 -8.77 -2.42
C PRO A 31 -6.06 -9.30 -2.61
N TRP A 32 -5.10 -8.69 -1.93
CA TRP A 32 -3.80 -9.32 -1.73
C TRP A 32 -3.93 -10.57 -0.88
N SER A 33 -3.03 -11.53 -1.14
CA SER A 33 -2.85 -12.67 -0.25
C SER A 33 -2.18 -12.22 1.05
N ASN A 34 -2.28 -13.03 2.10
CA ASN A 34 -1.62 -12.74 3.38
C ASN A 34 -0.10 -12.65 3.23
N GLU A 35 0.48 -13.51 2.37
CA GLU A 35 1.91 -13.53 2.07
C GLU A 35 2.33 -12.22 1.38
N THR A 36 1.48 -11.68 0.51
CA THR A 36 1.74 -10.40 -0.16
C THR A 36 1.68 -9.23 0.84
N ILE A 37 0.67 -9.20 1.70
CA ILE A 37 0.53 -8.17 2.75
C ILE A 37 1.76 -8.20 3.67
N MET A 38 2.17 -9.40 4.09
CA MET A 38 3.33 -9.62 4.93
C MET A 38 4.63 -9.18 4.26
N MET A 39 4.84 -9.54 2.99
CA MET A 39 6.01 -9.10 2.21
C MET A 39 6.06 -7.57 2.08
N LYS A 40 4.93 -6.92 1.77
CA LYS A 40 4.87 -5.46 1.68
C LYS A 40 5.11 -4.79 3.03
N ARG A 41 4.57 -5.34 4.12
CA ARG A 41 4.79 -4.88 5.49
C ARG A 41 6.27 -4.97 5.88
N TYR A 42 6.96 -6.05 5.51
CA TYR A 42 8.41 -6.19 5.66
C TYR A 42 9.17 -5.09 4.90
N MET A 43 8.88 -4.92 3.59
CA MET A 43 9.55 -3.91 2.77
C MET A 43 9.36 -2.48 3.30
N ILE A 44 8.14 -2.13 3.73
CA ILE A 44 7.85 -0.81 4.32
C ILE A 44 8.60 -0.64 5.64
N THR A 45 8.68 -1.69 6.45
CA THR A 45 9.40 -1.65 7.72
C THR A 45 10.90 -1.41 7.50
N ASP A 46 11.51 -2.16 6.59
CA ASP A 46 12.92 -2.02 6.21
C ASP A 46 13.22 -0.58 5.74
N LEU A 47 12.40 -0.08 4.81
CA LEU A 47 12.51 1.28 4.29
C LEU A 47 12.31 2.36 5.39
N LEU A 48 11.42 2.12 6.36
CA LEU A 48 11.24 3.01 7.51
C LEU A 48 12.46 3.03 8.41
N TYR A 49 13.14 1.90 8.62
CA TYR A 49 14.37 1.86 9.40
C TYR A 49 15.51 2.62 8.71
N ASP A 50 15.65 2.46 7.39
CA ASP A 50 16.60 3.27 6.61
C ASP A 50 16.28 4.76 6.73
N PHE A 51 15.01 5.13 6.70
CA PHE A 51 14.56 6.51 6.87
C PHE A 51 14.95 7.06 8.25
N ILE A 52 14.68 6.30 9.32
CA ILE A 52 15.00 6.68 10.70
C ILE A 52 16.52 6.81 10.87
N GLY A 53 17.30 5.87 10.34
CA GLY A 53 18.75 5.80 10.51
C GLY A 53 19.56 6.74 9.61
N SER A 54 18.96 7.27 8.54
CA SER A 54 19.65 8.21 7.65
C SER A 54 19.92 9.56 8.33
N SER A 55 21.01 10.21 7.95
CA SER A 55 21.37 11.58 8.33
C SER A 55 21.77 12.44 7.13
N GLN A 56 21.70 11.88 5.91
CA GLN A 56 22.03 12.57 4.67
C GLN A 56 20.74 13.03 3.99
N ARG A 57 20.56 14.35 3.85
CA ARG A 57 19.30 14.95 3.41
C ARG A 57 18.85 14.42 2.05
N GLU A 58 19.77 14.30 1.10
CA GLU A 58 19.53 13.76 -0.23
C GLU A 58 19.01 12.32 -0.20
N VAL A 59 19.54 11.49 0.72
CA VAL A 59 19.12 10.11 0.91
C VAL A 59 17.72 10.07 1.55
N GLU A 60 17.48 10.90 2.57
CA GLU A 60 16.18 10.97 3.24
C GLU A 60 15.05 11.39 2.30
N ILE A 61 15.31 12.33 1.39
CA ILE A 61 14.32 12.77 0.39
C ILE A 61 13.91 11.60 -0.51
N VAL A 62 14.88 10.81 -0.97
CA VAL A 62 14.63 9.63 -1.82
C VAL A 62 13.85 8.58 -1.04
N ILE A 63 14.27 8.25 0.18
CA ILE A 63 13.58 7.27 1.02
C ILE A 63 12.16 7.72 1.37
N ALA A 64 11.96 8.98 1.76
CA ALA A 64 10.63 9.51 2.08
C ALA A 64 9.70 9.44 0.87
N SER A 65 10.20 9.76 -0.33
CA SER A 65 9.41 9.66 -1.56
C SER A 65 9.00 8.21 -1.85
N HIS A 66 9.90 7.25 -1.59
CA HIS A 66 9.59 5.83 -1.75
C HIS A 66 8.64 5.29 -0.67
N LEU A 67 8.74 5.77 0.58
CA LEU A 67 7.76 5.49 1.64
C LEU A 67 6.38 6.01 1.28
N LEU A 68 6.30 7.22 0.74
CA LEU A 68 5.06 7.84 0.28
C LEU A 68 4.34 6.92 -0.71
N GLU A 69 5.02 6.45 -1.75
CA GLU A 69 4.44 5.53 -2.73
C GLU A 69 4.09 4.18 -2.12
N SER A 70 4.99 3.60 -1.33
CA SER A 70 4.82 2.25 -0.76
C SER A 70 3.65 2.17 0.22
N ILE A 71 3.50 3.15 1.11
CA ILE A 71 2.42 3.19 2.10
C ILE A 71 1.09 3.51 1.41
N SER A 72 1.09 4.41 0.42
CA SER A 72 -0.12 4.69 -0.36
C SER A 72 -0.62 3.44 -1.09
N GLU A 73 0.29 2.69 -1.72
CA GLU A 73 -0.06 1.41 -2.33
C GLU A 73 -0.62 0.44 -1.29
N PHE A 74 0.03 0.33 -0.13
CA PHE A 74 -0.38 -0.59 0.92
C PHE A 74 -1.79 -0.28 1.45
N VAL A 75 -2.06 0.97 1.78
CA VAL A 75 -3.39 1.43 2.22
C VAL A 75 -4.45 1.10 1.16
N LEU A 76 -4.22 1.50 -0.10
CA LEU A 76 -5.21 1.30 -1.15
C LEU A 76 -5.43 -0.20 -1.44
N ARG A 77 -4.37 -0.99 -1.53
CA ARG A 77 -4.46 -2.40 -1.91
C ARG A 77 -5.05 -3.29 -0.82
N THR A 78 -4.72 -3.04 0.44
CA THR A 78 -5.35 -3.74 1.57
C THR A 78 -6.84 -3.42 1.68
N ASN A 79 -7.27 -2.25 1.19
CA ASN A 79 -8.68 -1.83 1.13
C ASN A 79 -9.37 -2.08 -0.23
N ARG A 80 -8.76 -2.92 -1.09
CA ARG A 80 -9.28 -3.26 -2.44
C ARG A 80 -9.62 -2.01 -3.27
N LYS A 81 -8.74 -1.01 -3.23
CA LYS A 81 -8.79 0.18 -4.07
C LYS A 81 -7.73 0.10 -5.16
N TRP A 82 -8.07 0.65 -6.32
CA TRP A 82 -7.11 0.81 -7.41
C TRP A 82 -6.07 1.84 -7.01
N VAL A 83 -4.81 1.57 -7.37
CA VAL A 83 -3.69 2.46 -7.06
C VAL A 83 -3.50 3.42 -8.22
N GLY A 84 -3.52 4.72 -7.93
CA GLY A 84 -3.07 5.74 -8.86
C GLY A 84 -1.57 5.98 -8.70
N THR A 85 -0.87 6.24 -9.80
CA THR A 85 0.55 6.65 -9.77
C THR A 85 0.67 8.17 -9.98
N SER A 86 1.78 8.73 -9.51
CA SER A 86 2.07 10.17 -9.64
C SER A 86 0.92 11.03 -9.08
N LYS A 87 0.44 12.04 -9.82
CA LYS A 87 -0.65 12.93 -9.39
C LYS A 87 -1.97 12.22 -9.07
N TRP A 88 -2.19 11.02 -9.61
CA TRP A 88 -3.42 10.27 -9.35
C TRP A 88 -3.45 9.65 -7.97
N LEU A 89 -2.27 9.42 -7.36
CA LEU A 89 -2.15 8.90 -6.00
C LEU A 89 -2.95 9.73 -5.01
N VAL A 90 -2.83 11.07 -5.08
CA VAL A 90 -3.56 12.02 -4.24
C VAL A 90 -5.06 11.77 -4.33
N ARG A 91 -5.61 11.77 -5.55
CA ARG A 91 -7.05 11.59 -5.80
C ARG A 91 -7.53 10.22 -5.33
N THR A 92 -6.76 9.17 -5.58
CA THR A 92 -7.14 7.81 -5.17
C THR A 92 -7.15 7.63 -3.65
N LEU A 93 -6.26 8.32 -2.92
CA LEU A 93 -6.30 8.34 -1.46
C LEU A 93 -7.48 9.15 -0.94
N GLU A 94 -7.73 10.34 -1.51
CA GLU A 94 -8.88 11.18 -1.12
C GLU A 94 -10.22 10.49 -1.37
N ASP A 95 -10.36 9.79 -2.50
CA ASP A 95 -11.55 9.01 -2.85
C ASP A 95 -11.77 7.81 -1.90
N TYR A 96 -10.69 7.29 -1.31
CA TYR A 96 -10.76 6.21 -0.32
C TYR A 96 -11.12 6.74 1.06
N ASP A 97 -10.32 7.69 1.57
CA ASP A 97 -10.47 8.30 2.87
C ASP A 97 -9.81 9.69 2.86
N LYS A 98 -10.65 10.72 2.90
CA LYS A 98 -10.22 12.12 2.81
C LYS A 98 -9.43 12.58 4.04
N GLU A 99 -9.79 12.12 5.23
CA GLU A 99 -9.10 12.52 6.47
C GLU A 99 -7.73 11.84 6.55
N LEU A 100 -7.66 10.56 6.19
CA LEU A 100 -6.40 9.85 6.04
C LEU A 100 -5.50 10.53 5.01
N ALA A 101 -6.02 10.85 3.81
CA ALA A 101 -5.26 11.54 2.78
C ALA A 101 -4.72 12.89 3.25
N HIS A 102 -5.54 13.66 3.98
CA HIS A 102 -5.12 14.94 4.55
C HIS A 102 -3.97 14.78 5.54
N HIS A 103 -4.11 13.89 6.53
CA HIS A 103 -3.06 13.58 7.49
C HIS A 103 -1.79 13.11 6.76
N PHE A 104 -1.95 12.19 5.81
CA PHE A 104 -0.87 11.62 5.02
C PHE A 104 -0.01 12.71 4.37
N PHE A 105 -0.61 13.61 3.60
CA PHE A 105 0.15 14.66 2.90
C PHE A 105 0.70 15.74 3.83
N ILE A 106 0.04 16.05 4.95
CA ILE A 106 0.61 16.95 5.97
C ILE A 106 1.90 16.37 6.56
N SER A 107 1.91 15.07 6.92
CA SER A 107 3.10 14.44 7.50
C SER A 107 4.32 14.50 6.57
N PHE A 108 4.11 14.25 5.27
CA PHE A 108 5.19 14.33 4.28
C PHE A 108 5.62 15.78 3.99
N ASP A 109 4.67 16.70 3.84
CA ASP A 109 4.96 18.13 3.63
C ASP A 109 5.75 18.73 4.79
N GLU A 110 5.40 18.40 6.04
CA GLU A 110 6.15 18.84 7.21
C GLU A 110 7.60 18.32 7.19
N PHE A 111 7.81 17.05 6.88
CA PHE A 111 9.16 16.50 6.74
C PHE A 111 9.97 17.20 5.64
N PHE A 112 9.35 17.50 4.50
CA PHE A 112 10.04 18.21 3.42
C PHE A 112 10.41 19.64 3.80
N LYS A 113 9.64 20.29 4.68
CA LYS A 113 9.89 21.65 5.17
C LYS A 113 10.85 21.74 6.36
N THR A 114 10.79 20.77 7.27
CA THR A 114 11.40 20.88 8.61
C THR A 114 12.40 19.78 8.94
N GLU A 115 12.49 18.75 8.07
CA GLU A 115 13.30 17.55 8.29
C GLU A 115 12.82 16.69 9.48
N ASN A 116 11.70 17.05 10.11
CA ASN A 116 11.10 16.29 11.17
C ASN A 116 10.49 14.99 10.64
N LYS A 117 11.10 13.85 11.00
CA LYS A 117 10.68 12.50 10.58
C LYS A 117 9.47 11.97 11.35
N GLN A 118 9.15 12.56 12.50
CA GLN A 118 8.27 11.94 13.49
C GLN A 118 6.86 11.67 12.95
N HIS A 119 6.29 12.60 12.21
CA HIS A 119 4.94 12.46 11.67
C HIS A 119 4.84 11.39 10.57
N ILE A 120 5.89 11.20 9.76
CA ILE A 120 5.95 10.07 8.82
C ILE A 120 6.03 8.76 9.59
N ILE A 121 6.90 8.67 10.61
CA ILE A 121 7.07 7.44 11.42
C ILE A 121 5.74 7.01 12.03
N GLN A 122 5.03 7.94 12.68
CA GLN A 122 3.72 7.68 13.30
C GLN A 122 2.66 7.26 12.28
N LEU A 123 2.66 7.89 11.10
CA LEU A 123 1.76 7.52 10.00
C LEU A 123 2.02 6.09 9.53
N VAL A 124 3.28 5.68 9.36
CA VAL A 124 3.64 4.31 8.97
C VAL A 124 3.15 3.32 10.03
N ASP A 125 3.42 3.60 11.30
CA ASP A 125 3.00 2.75 12.41
C ASP A 125 1.49 2.56 12.44
N MET A 126 0.73 3.66 12.36
CA MET A 126 -0.73 3.63 12.34
C MET A 126 -1.27 2.79 11.18
N VAL A 127 -0.67 2.90 9.98
CA VAL A 127 -1.10 2.13 8.80
C VAL A 127 -0.80 0.65 8.94
N LEU A 128 0.33 0.27 9.54
CA LEU A 128 0.73 -1.13 9.67
C LEU A 128 0.12 -1.82 10.89
N GLU A 129 -0.32 -1.07 11.91
CA GLU A 129 -0.84 -1.63 13.16
C GLU A 129 -1.98 -2.65 12.96
N PRO A 130 -2.99 -2.40 12.11
CA PRO A 130 -4.06 -3.39 11.84
C PRO A 130 -3.56 -4.71 11.22
N PHE A 131 -2.33 -4.72 10.70
CA PHE A 131 -1.69 -5.87 10.05
C PHE A 131 -0.55 -6.46 10.90
N GLY A 132 -0.50 -6.11 12.19
CA GLY A 132 0.49 -6.60 13.15
C GLY A 132 1.74 -5.71 13.27
N GLY A 133 1.65 -4.44 12.87
CA GLY A 133 2.70 -3.44 13.04
C GLY A 133 3.93 -3.66 12.15
N ARG A 134 5.09 -3.17 12.58
CA ARG A 134 6.37 -3.35 11.88
C ARG A 134 6.80 -4.84 11.81
N LEU A 135 7.56 -5.22 10.79
CA LEU A 135 8.08 -6.60 10.59
C LEU A 135 9.57 -6.63 10.22
N PHE A 136 10.39 -7.39 10.97
CA PHE A 136 11.86 -7.36 10.89
C PHE A 136 12.52 -8.54 10.13
N ALA A 137 13.80 -8.37 9.78
CA ALA A 137 14.71 -9.39 9.21
C ALA A 137 15.08 -10.47 10.24
N GLY A 138 14.13 -11.38 10.42
CA GLY A 138 14.20 -12.71 11.04
C GLY A 138 12.99 -13.56 10.63
N PHE A 139 12.04 -12.94 9.94
CA PHE A 139 10.91 -13.54 9.28
C PHE A 139 11.38 -14.34 8.07
N ASN A 140 11.31 -15.67 8.18
CA ASN A 140 11.63 -16.57 7.09
C ASN A 140 10.32 -17.15 6.57
N VAL A 141 9.89 -16.75 5.37
CA VAL A 141 8.63 -17.20 4.73
C VAL A 141 8.53 -18.73 4.71
N GLY A 142 9.65 -19.45 4.63
CA GLY A 142 9.68 -20.91 4.65
C GLY A 142 9.68 -21.57 6.04
N LYS A 143 9.78 -20.83 7.15
CA LYS A 143 9.82 -21.42 8.51
C LYS A 143 8.45 -21.44 9.18
N ASP A 144 7.56 -20.51 8.85
CA ASP A 144 6.18 -20.51 9.37
C ASP A 144 5.29 -21.60 8.74
N GLU A 145 5.54 -21.99 7.48
CA GLU A 145 4.90 -23.18 6.90
C GLU A 145 5.33 -24.48 7.62
N LEU A 146 6.60 -24.57 8.05
CA LEU A 146 7.09 -25.72 8.82
C LEU A 146 6.54 -25.74 10.26
N LEU A 147 6.36 -24.58 10.90
CA LEU A 147 5.77 -24.49 12.23
C LEU A 147 4.27 -24.84 12.24
N ASN A 148 3.53 -24.45 11.18
CA ASN A 148 2.11 -24.80 11.02
C ASN A 148 1.88 -26.27 10.61
N ASN A 149 2.84 -26.91 9.91
CA ASN A 149 2.75 -28.32 9.57
C ASN A 149 3.16 -29.22 10.75
N ASN A 150 4.17 -28.83 11.53
CA ASN A 150 4.60 -29.59 12.72
C ASN A 150 3.59 -29.55 13.88
N SER A 151 2.70 -28.57 13.92
CA SER A 151 1.62 -28.51 14.94
C SER A 151 0.40 -29.37 14.57
N LYS A 152 0.26 -29.80 13.30
CA LYS A 152 -0.78 -30.76 12.88
C LYS A 152 -0.39 -32.22 13.06
N GLU A 153 0.91 -32.54 13.18
CA GLU A 153 1.37 -33.92 13.40
C GLU A 153 1.40 -34.33 14.89
N ILE A 154 1.27 -33.38 15.83
CA ILE A 154 1.36 -33.67 17.28
C ILE A 154 -0.03 -33.88 17.93
N GLU A 155 -1.13 -33.50 17.28
CA GLU A 155 -2.51 -33.73 17.81
C GLU A 155 -3.15 -35.04 17.31
N GLY A 156 -2.34 -35.96 16.76
CA GLY A 156 -2.80 -37.19 16.13
C GLY A 156 -2.14 -38.46 16.66
N GLU A 157 -2.00 -38.62 17.99
CA GLU A 157 -1.77 -39.93 18.65
C GLU A 157 -2.60 -40.05 19.93
#